data_AF-A0ABC9FJV6-F1
#
_entry.id   AF-A0ABC9FJV6-F1
#
_cell.length_a   1.000
_cell.length_b   1.000
_cell.length_c   1.000
_cell.angle_alpha   90.00
_cell.angle_beta   90.00
_cell.angle_gamma   90.00
#
_symmetry.space_group_name_H-M   'P 1'
#
loop_
_entity.id
_entity.type
_entity.pdbx_description
1 polymer ?
#
loop_
_entity_poly.entity_id
_entity_poly.type
_entity_poly.pdbx_seq_one_letter_code
_entity_poly.pdbx_strand_id
1 'polypeptide(L)'
;MAAALPHSHLRLHLPPRAPTPFSRRRHRLPSLVTASRLQNPTTATHPALPPPAPAPSAALLAAEGASLAPRREHRFPGSVSTPTSSAAAVGIPEAEDAVLRRALEVRRAVAAEALVAALSGGKVGGFTYIRNLTALMGPFVDRVVVEAAAMRRDRPDLAHMSFNARAKAYIEESSLVELVRWFKHNSMTYPQIAKVVCACSDLAKVRTMIKWLRSIYVKGDFLGRVLANGGSFLNRSFEELEEIIGYLESCGVRRDWIGYVVSRCPQLLSMSMDELETRVRFYTDMGMDEKDFGTMVYDYPRVLGYLSLEEMNSKVQYLKEFGLSTEELGRLLAFKPQLMACSIEESWRPLVKYLYHLNVSRDGMKRMLLVQPTIFCLDLETVIAPKVQFLQDIGVRSDAIGNVLVKFPPVLTYSLYKKIRPVVIFLLTKGGVKQDDIGKVIALDPQLLGCSIAHKLEVSVKYFRSLGIYHFVLGQMVADFPALLRYNVDILRPKYQYLRRVMVRPLKDLIEFPRFFSYSLEDRIEPRHKTLVANRINMKLRYMLAGSDEEFAQRVWEAVERRARFEAGKGAVETISDAPETSESEEEETSEAAGCENVNVD
;
A
#
# COMPACT_ATOMS: atom_id res chain seq x y z
N MET A 1 -2.43 -42.68 -42.61
CA MET A 1 -2.30 -41.69 -43.71
C MET A 1 -2.74 -40.34 -43.18
N ALA A 2 -2.12 -39.25 -43.64
CA ALA A 2 -2.40 -37.90 -43.16
C ALA A 2 -3.60 -37.26 -43.88
N ALA A 3 -4.28 -36.34 -43.19
CA ALA A 3 -5.12 -35.31 -43.80
C ALA A 3 -5.05 -34.06 -42.91
N ALA A 4 -4.85 -32.88 -43.50
CA ALA A 4 -4.58 -31.64 -42.79
C ALA A 4 -5.80 -30.70 -42.78
N LEU A 5 -5.91 -29.91 -41.69
CA LEU A 5 -6.31 -28.49 -41.58
C LEU A 5 -7.41 -27.92 -42.53
N PRO A 6 -8.32 -27.08 -41.99
CA PRO A 6 -7.96 -25.66 -41.93
C PRO A 6 -8.37 -24.90 -40.64
N HIS A 7 -7.60 -23.85 -40.36
CA HIS A 7 -7.95 -22.82 -39.38
C HIS A 7 -9.19 -22.01 -39.84
N SER A 8 -10.04 -21.61 -38.90
CA SER A 8 -11.05 -20.57 -39.13
C SER A 8 -10.95 -19.47 -38.07
N HIS A 9 -10.57 -18.26 -38.51
CA HIS A 9 -10.59 -17.05 -37.68
C HIS A 9 -11.98 -16.42 -37.69
N LEU A 10 -12.69 -16.44 -36.56
CA LEU A 10 -13.90 -15.62 -36.38
C LEU A 10 -13.53 -14.25 -35.80
N ARG A 11 -13.34 -13.26 -36.69
CA ARG A 11 -13.34 -11.83 -36.32
C ARG A 11 -14.77 -11.38 -36.06
N LEU A 12 -15.10 -11.03 -34.80
CA LEU A 12 -16.31 -10.28 -34.48
C LEU A 12 -16.01 -8.78 -34.55
N HIS A 13 -16.58 -8.10 -35.56
CA HIS A 13 -16.59 -6.65 -35.62
C HIS A 13 -17.61 -6.08 -34.63
N LEU A 14 -17.15 -5.23 -33.71
CA LEU A 14 -17.99 -4.36 -32.86
C LEU A 14 -17.77 -2.90 -33.29
N PRO A 15 -18.85 -2.09 -33.42
CA PRO A 15 -18.74 -0.69 -33.84
C PRO A 15 -18.22 0.21 -32.70
N PRO A 16 -17.53 1.32 -33.03
CA PRO A 16 -16.94 2.21 -32.03
C PRO A 16 -18.01 3.03 -31.29
N ARG A 17 -18.03 2.96 -29.95
CA ARG A 17 -18.80 3.88 -29.10
C ARG A 17 -18.00 5.14 -28.82
N ALA A 18 -18.57 6.30 -29.15
CA ALA A 18 -18.00 7.61 -28.83
C ALA A 18 -18.04 7.90 -27.30
N PRO A 19 -17.06 8.65 -26.75
CA PRO A 19 -17.03 9.01 -25.34
C PRO A 19 -17.88 10.26 -25.04
N THR A 20 -18.99 10.10 -24.31
CA THR A 20 -19.75 11.23 -23.74
C THR A 20 -19.16 11.66 -22.37
N PRO A 21 -19.00 12.96 -22.11
CA PRO A 21 -18.31 13.44 -20.90
C PRO A 21 -19.23 13.46 -19.66
N PHE A 22 -18.97 12.60 -18.68
CA PHE A 22 -19.62 12.68 -17.36
C PHE A 22 -18.92 13.69 -16.43
N SER A 23 -19.47 14.90 -16.39
CA SER A 23 -19.11 15.93 -15.43
C SER A 23 -19.45 15.51 -13.99
N ARG A 24 -18.44 15.33 -13.13
CA ARG A 24 -18.64 15.26 -11.68
C ARG A 24 -18.79 16.66 -11.10
N ARG A 25 -20.03 17.16 -11.08
CA ARG A 25 -20.43 18.30 -10.23
C ARG A 25 -20.07 17.98 -8.77
N ARG A 26 -19.16 18.77 -8.17
CA ARG A 26 -19.07 18.87 -6.70
C ARG A 26 -20.16 19.84 -6.23
N HIS A 27 -21.04 19.37 -5.37
CA HIS A 27 -21.97 20.26 -4.67
C HIS A 27 -21.17 21.20 -3.75
N ARG A 28 -21.30 22.51 -3.96
CA ARG A 28 -21.10 23.51 -2.91
C ARG A 28 -22.48 23.92 -2.42
N LEU A 29 -22.68 23.88 -1.10
CA LEU A 29 -23.82 24.55 -0.47
C LEU A 29 -23.55 26.06 -0.45
N PRO A 30 -24.58 26.91 -0.66
CA PRO A 30 -24.42 28.36 -0.71
C PRO A 30 -24.44 28.97 0.70
N SER A 31 -23.49 29.85 1.00
CA SER A 31 -23.62 30.82 2.10
C SER A 31 -24.45 32.00 1.63
N LEU A 32 -25.54 32.30 2.34
CA LEU A 32 -26.46 33.40 2.04
C LEU A 32 -25.75 34.76 2.06
N VAL A 33 -26.14 35.62 1.13
CA VAL A 33 -25.86 37.07 1.18
C VAL A 33 -27.11 37.77 1.70
N THR A 34 -26.95 38.74 2.59
CA THR A 34 -27.94 39.79 2.80
C THR A 34 -27.21 41.13 2.85
N ALA A 35 -27.78 42.14 2.19
CA ALA A 35 -27.09 43.39 1.87
C ALA A 35 -27.82 44.61 2.45
N SER A 36 -27.07 45.65 2.78
CA SER A 36 -27.51 47.06 2.81
C SER A 36 -26.23 47.90 2.81
N ARG A 37 -25.89 48.60 1.72
CA ARG A 37 -26.35 49.96 1.39
C ARG A 37 -26.09 50.97 2.52
N LEU A 38 -25.20 51.92 2.26
CA LEU A 38 -25.56 53.35 2.16
C LEU A 38 -24.50 54.13 1.36
N GLN A 39 -24.89 55.30 0.85
CA GLN A 39 -24.13 56.12 -0.09
C GLN A 39 -23.34 57.23 0.64
N ASN A 40 -22.38 57.83 -0.06
CA ASN A 40 -21.64 59.03 0.37
C ASN A 40 -22.58 60.20 0.68
N PRO A 41 -22.09 61.21 1.43
CA PRO A 41 -21.94 62.50 0.76
C PRO A 41 -20.58 63.19 1.00
N THR A 42 -20.25 64.09 0.07
CA THR A 42 -19.10 65.00 0.03
C THR A 42 -19.14 66.11 1.08
N THR A 43 -17.96 66.58 1.53
CA THR A 43 -17.55 68.01 1.56
C THR A 43 -16.01 68.08 1.62
N ALA A 44 -15.41 69.16 1.08
CA ALA A 44 -13.98 69.25 0.79
C ALA A 44 -13.14 70.03 1.83
N THR A 45 -11.85 69.69 1.94
CA THR A 45 -10.78 70.63 2.36
C THR A 45 -9.42 70.16 1.83
N HIS A 46 -8.69 71.02 1.11
CA HIS A 46 -7.25 70.86 0.87
C HIS A 46 -6.47 71.30 2.12
N PRO A 47 -5.29 70.72 2.41
CA PRO A 47 -4.06 71.47 2.09
C PRO A 47 -2.79 70.64 1.76
N ALA A 48 -1.84 71.35 1.12
CA ALA A 48 -0.37 71.22 1.17
C ALA A 48 0.37 69.96 0.62
N LEU A 49 1.33 70.24 -0.26
CA LEU A 49 2.43 69.36 -0.68
C LEU A 49 3.59 69.40 0.36
N PRO A 50 4.28 68.28 0.63
CA PRO A 50 5.60 68.30 1.27
C PRO A 50 6.72 68.63 0.26
N PRO A 51 7.88 69.16 0.71
CA PRO A 51 8.97 69.65 -0.16
C PRO A 51 9.84 68.52 -0.75
N PRO A 52 10.67 68.82 -1.78
CA PRO A 52 11.60 67.86 -2.38
C PRO A 52 12.75 67.49 -1.43
N ALA A 53 13.34 66.30 -1.65
CA ALA A 53 14.44 65.76 -0.84
C ALA A 53 15.76 66.53 -1.02
N PRO A 54 16.60 66.64 0.03
CA PRO A 54 17.90 67.30 -0.04
C PRO A 54 18.97 66.45 -0.75
N ALA A 55 20.00 67.13 -1.28
CA ALA A 55 21.15 66.52 -1.94
C ALA A 55 22.03 65.67 -0.99
N PRO A 56 22.80 64.68 -1.50
CA PRO A 56 23.62 63.80 -0.67
C PRO A 56 24.78 64.54 0.01
N SER A 57 25.02 64.22 1.29
CA SER A 57 26.09 64.83 2.10
C SER A 57 27.48 64.31 1.73
N ALA A 58 28.46 65.22 1.69
CA ALA A 58 29.86 64.96 1.36
C ALA A 58 30.56 63.92 2.27
N ALA A 59 30.02 63.65 3.46
CA ALA A 59 30.54 62.62 4.37
C ALA A 59 30.51 61.20 3.75
N LEU A 60 29.56 60.93 2.84
CA LEU A 60 29.40 59.60 2.23
C LEU A 60 30.48 59.30 1.18
N LEU A 61 31.02 60.35 0.53
CA LEU A 61 32.13 60.24 -0.43
C LEU A 61 33.49 60.07 0.25
N ALA A 62 33.67 60.65 1.45
CA ALA A 62 34.91 60.52 2.21
C ALA A 62 35.17 59.07 2.69
N ALA A 63 34.11 58.35 3.05
CA ALA A 63 34.20 56.94 3.47
C ALA A 63 34.62 55.99 2.33
N GLU A 64 34.34 56.34 1.07
CA GLU A 64 34.70 55.51 -0.10
C GLU A 64 36.21 55.52 -0.40
N GLY A 65 36.93 56.60 -0.04
CA GLY A 65 38.37 56.74 -0.26
C GLY A 65 39.24 55.95 0.72
N ALA A 66 38.81 55.80 1.98
CA ALA A 66 39.62 55.20 3.04
C ALA A 66 39.81 53.67 2.91
N SER A 67 38.95 52.99 2.16
CA SER A 67 38.96 51.52 2.00
C SER A 67 39.92 50.99 0.91
N LEU A 68 40.77 51.85 0.31
CA LEU A 68 41.50 51.56 -0.93
C LEU A 68 43.04 51.59 -0.82
N ALA A 69 43.62 51.53 0.39
CA ALA A 69 45.08 51.47 0.55
C ALA A 69 45.65 50.07 0.18
N PRO A 70 46.56 49.95 -0.79
CA PRO A 70 47.15 48.66 -1.17
C PRO A 70 48.28 48.26 -0.20
N ARG A 71 48.23 47.06 0.37
CA ARG A 71 49.40 46.44 1.01
C ARG A 71 50.38 45.96 -0.07
N ARG A 72 51.59 46.54 -0.08
CA ARG A 72 52.72 46.08 -0.90
C ARG A 72 53.42 44.87 -0.27
N GLU A 73 54.06 44.07 -1.12
CA GLU A 73 55.08 43.06 -0.74
C GLU A 73 56.45 43.42 -1.36
N HIS A 74 57.59 42.76 -1.09
CA HIS A 74 57.90 41.65 -0.17
C HIS A 74 58.90 42.16 0.92
N ARG A 75 59.95 41.49 1.46
CA ARG A 75 60.59 40.16 1.29
C ARG A 75 61.38 39.79 2.57
N PHE A 76 61.87 38.55 2.63
CA PHE A 76 62.82 37.99 3.63
C PHE A 76 64.29 38.41 3.33
N PRO A 77 65.31 38.21 4.22
CA PRO A 77 65.44 37.07 5.17
C PRO A 77 66.11 37.27 6.56
N GLY A 78 65.79 36.36 7.50
CA GLY A 78 66.82 35.72 8.34
C GLY A 78 66.90 35.99 9.85
N SER A 79 66.03 35.38 10.66
CA SER A 79 66.45 34.60 11.85
C SER A 79 65.33 33.65 12.33
N VAL A 80 65.72 32.53 12.93
CA VAL A 80 64.83 31.39 13.28
C VAL A 80 64.38 31.52 14.74
N SER A 81 63.08 31.30 15.03
CA SER A 81 62.55 30.43 16.12
C SER A 81 61.04 30.60 16.33
N THR A 82 60.33 29.47 16.46
CA THR A 82 58.95 29.34 16.96
C THR A 82 58.98 28.52 18.27
N PRO A 83 57.86 28.30 19.00
CA PRO A 83 56.60 29.08 19.11
C PRO A 83 56.26 29.43 20.59
N THR A 84 55.14 30.12 20.84
CA THR A 84 54.01 29.67 21.72
C THR A 84 53.27 30.85 22.38
N SER A 85 51.94 30.70 22.45
CA SER A 85 50.98 31.40 23.33
C SER A 85 50.25 32.65 22.81
N SER A 86 48.98 32.72 23.24
CA SER A 86 48.01 33.82 23.15
C SER A 86 47.60 34.30 21.75
N ALA A 87 46.59 33.62 21.19
CA ALA A 87 45.70 34.22 20.19
C ALA A 87 44.91 35.39 20.81
N ALA A 88 45.47 36.60 20.74
CA ALA A 88 44.73 37.82 21.01
C ALA A 88 43.72 38.06 19.87
N ALA A 89 42.45 37.82 20.14
CA ALA A 89 41.38 38.18 19.23
C ALA A 89 41.37 39.71 19.08
N VAL A 90 41.78 40.21 17.91
CA VAL A 90 41.61 41.62 17.54
C VAL A 90 40.13 41.86 17.33
N GLY A 91 39.46 42.33 18.38
CA GLY A 91 38.06 42.71 18.33
C GLY A 91 37.87 43.86 17.35
N ILE A 92 37.07 43.64 16.31
CA ILE A 92 36.50 44.71 15.50
C ILE A 92 35.61 45.53 16.44
N PRO A 93 35.70 46.88 16.48
CA PRO A 93 34.83 47.70 17.31
C PRO A 93 33.35 47.39 17.07
N GLU A 94 32.55 47.24 18.11
CA GLU A 94 31.12 46.90 17.99
C GLU A 94 30.35 47.89 17.09
N ALA A 95 30.79 49.16 17.06
CA ALA A 95 30.28 50.19 16.18
C ALA A 95 30.59 49.93 14.68
N GLU A 96 31.77 49.41 14.34
CA GLU A 96 32.12 49.04 12.96
C GLU A 96 31.32 47.82 12.50
N ASP A 97 31.14 46.82 13.36
CA ASP A 97 30.33 45.63 13.05
C ASP A 97 28.83 45.99 12.91
N ALA A 98 28.31 46.89 13.75
CA ALA A 98 26.95 47.43 13.59
C ALA A 98 26.76 48.18 12.25
N VAL A 99 27.74 48.98 11.83
CA VAL A 99 27.74 49.64 10.51
C VAL A 99 27.82 48.63 9.37
N LEU A 100 28.66 47.60 9.50
CA LEU A 100 28.83 46.56 8.49
C LEU A 100 27.56 45.73 8.29
N ARG A 101 26.90 45.33 9.38
CA ARG A 101 25.59 44.63 9.35
C ARG A 101 24.52 45.48 8.67
N ARG A 102 24.41 46.77 9.03
CA ARG A 102 23.44 47.68 8.43
C ARG A 102 23.71 47.94 6.94
N ALA A 103 24.98 47.97 6.53
CA ALA A 103 25.37 48.03 5.11
C ALA A 103 25.01 46.75 4.35
N LEU A 104 25.15 45.57 4.97
CA LEU A 104 24.72 44.28 4.40
C LEU A 104 23.19 44.19 4.27
N GLU A 105 22.43 44.64 5.27
CA GLU A 105 20.97 44.72 5.23
C GLU A 105 20.49 45.59 4.05
N VAL A 106 21.08 46.77 3.85
CA VAL A 106 20.78 47.65 2.72
C VAL A 106 21.11 46.97 1.38
N ARG A 107 22.27 46.31 1.26
CA ARG A 107 22.64 45.57 0.04
C ARG A 107 21.67 44.41 -0.25
N ARG A 108 21.24 43.70 0.80
CA ARG A 108 20.26 42.61 0.71
C ARG A 108 18.88 43.10 0.27
N ALA A 109 18.43 44.23 0.80
CA ALA A 109 17.19 44.89 0.37
C ALA A 109 17.26 45.30 -1.11
N VAL A 110 18.36 45.96 -1.52
CA VAL A 110 18.59 46.35 -2.93
C VAL A 110 18.64 45.13 -3.86
N ALA A 111 19.27 44.03 -3.46
CA ALA A 111 19.29 42.79 -4.23
C ALA A 111 17.90 42.13 -4.34
N ALA A 112 17.11 42.17 -3.27
CA ALA A 112 15.72 41.68 -3.28
C ALA A 112 14.81 42.54 -4.18
N GLU A 113 14.95 43.86 -4.18
CA GLU A 113 14.23 44.76 -5.09
C GLU A 113 14.65 44.55 -6.56
N ALA A 114 15.96 44.41 -6.83
CA ALA A 114 16.47 44.09 -8.16
C ALA A 114 15.90 42.77 -8.69
N LEU A 115 15.78 41.75 -7.83
CA LEU A 115 15.16 40.47 -8.14
C LEU A 115 13.65 40.60 -8.44
N VAL A 116 12.90 41.36 -7.64
CA VAL A 116 11.47 41.64 -7.90
C VAL A 116 11.30 42.41 -9.22
N ALA A 117 12.16 43.39 -9.50
CA ALA A 117 12.14 44.17 -10.73
C ALA A 117 12.43 43.29 -11.97
N ALA A 118 13.45 42.43 -11.92
CA ALA A 118 13.80 41.52 -13.01
C ALA A 118 12.67 40.53 -13.33
N LEU A 119 12.05 39.93 -12.31
CA LEU A 119 10.91 39.02 -12.49
C LEU A 119 9.64 39.75 -12.98
N SER A 120 9.46 41.03 -12.62
CA SER A 120 8.33 41.86 -13.06
C SER A 120 8.48 42.29 -14.52
N GLY A 121 9.64 42.85 -14.89
CA GLY A 121 9.97 43.18 -16.28
C GLY A 121 9.94 41.96 -17.20
N GLY A 122 10.34 40.80 -16.65
CA GLY A 122 10.26 39.50 -17.32
C GLY A 122 8.86 38.94 -17.58
N LYS A 123 7.78 39.65 -17.21
CA LYS A 123 6.36 39.23 -17.36
C LYS A 123 6.06 37.83 -16.79
N VAL A 124 6.75 37.45 -15.72
CA VAL A 124 6.69 36.09 -15.15
C VAL A 124 5.31 35.81 -14.52
N GLY A 125 4.66 36.80 -13.93
CA GLY A 125 3.34 36.68 -13.32
C GLY A 125 2.84 38.01 -12.76
N GLY A 126 1.68 38.00 -12.10
CA GLY A 126 1.17 39.17 -11.38
C GLY A 126 2.04 39.50 -10.15
N PHE A 127 2.01 40.77 -9.72
CA PHE A 127 2.86 41.29 -8.64
C PHE A 127 2.82 40.43 -7.36
N THR A 128 1.63 40.00 -6.93
CA THR A 128 1.44 39.13 -5.76
C THR A 128 2.14 37.77 -5.90
N TYR A 129 2.16 37.17 -7.10
CA TYR A 129 2.90 35.92 -7.35
C TYR A 129 4.41 36.14 -7.22
N ILE A 130 4.92 37.24 -7.80
CA ILE A 130 6.34 37.57 -7.75
C ILE A 130 6.78 37.82 -6.31
N ARG A 131 6.03 38.63 -5.55
CA ARG A 131 6.32 38.91 -4.14
C ARG A 131 6.34 37.65 -3.28
N ASN A 132 5.38 36.74 -3.48
CA ASN A 132 5.31 35.48 -2.74
C ASN A 132 6.44 34.50 -3.13
N LEU A 133 6.91 34.55 -4.39
CA LEU A 133 8.06 33.79 -4.85
C LEU A 133 9.37 34.34 -4.24
N THR A 134 9.63 35.64 -4.37
CA THR A 134 10.88 36.25 -3.90
C THR A 134 11.03 36.22 -2.38
N ALA A 135 9.92 36.29 -1.63
CA ALA A 135 9.92 36.10 -0.17
C ALA A 135 10.49 34.74 0.27
N LEU A 136 10.42 33.71 -0.57
CA LEU A 136 10.97 32.37 -0.32
C LEU A 136 12.40 32.19 -0.89
N MET A 137 12.98 33.23 -1.49
CA MET A 137 14.27 33.17 -2.19
C MET A 137 15.42 33.85 -1.43
N GLY A 138 15.31 34.00 -0.11
CA GLY A 138 16.34 34.60 0.74
C GLY A 138 17.78 34.11 0.45
N PRO A 139 18.06 32.80 0.46
CA PRO A 139 19.40 32.27 0.14
C PRO A 139 19.91 32.62 -1.26
N PHE A 140 19.01 32.78 -2.24
CA PHE A 140 19.39 33.24 -3.57
C PHE A 140 19.69 34.74 -3.59
N VAL A 141 18.92 35.56 -2.86
CA VAL A 141 19.24 36.99 -2.67
C VAL A 141 20.60 37.16 -2.00
N ASP A 142 20.92 36.33 -0.99
CA ASP A 142 22.21 36.35 -0.32
C ASP A 142 23.36 36.00 -1.29
N ARG A 143 23.15 35.04 -2.20
CA ARG A 143 24.10 34.76 -3.29
C ARG A 143 24.25 35.93 -4.26
N VAL A 144 23.16 36.59 -4.66
CA VAL A 144 23.23 37.82 -5.49
C VAL A 144 24.10 38.89 -4.81
N VAL A 145 24.01 39.05 -3.49
CA VAL A 145 24.85 40.01 -2.74
C VAL A 145 26.32 39.63 -2.79
N VAL A 146 26.66 38.35 -2.61
CA VAL A 146 28.04 37.86 -2.66
C VAL A 146 28.64 38.00 -4.06
N GLU A 147 27.95 37.51 -5.09
CA GLU A 147 28.43 37.52 -6.48
C GLU A 147 28.52 38.95 -7.04
N ALA A 148 27.52 39.79 -6.78
CA ALA A 148 27.57 41.19 -7.17
C ALA A 148 28.73 41.94 -6.48
N ALA A 149 29.12 41.54 -5.27
CA ALA A 149 30.32 42.07 -4.60
C ALA A 149 31.61 41.55 -5.25
N ALA A 150 31.72 40.25 -5.52
CA ALA A 150 32.87 39.60 -6.16
C ALA A 150 33.18 40.18 -7.56
N MET A 151 32.14 40.50 -8.35
CA MET A 151 32.27 41.20 -9.63
C MET A 151 33.08 42.51 -9.57
N ARG A 152 33.30 43.14 -8.41
CA ARG A 152 34.21 44.30 -8.31
C ARG A 152 35.68 43.93 -8.56
N ARG A 153 36.05 42.69 -8.21
CA ARG A 153 37.41 42.16 -8.27
C ARG A 153 37.65 41.38 -9.55
N ASP A 154 36.67 40.56 -9.94
CA ASP A 154 36.87 39.51 -10.94
C ASP A 154 36.47 39.96 -12.37
N ARG A 155 35.77 41.10 -12.49
CA ARG A 155 35.26 41.66 -13.76
C ARG A 155 35.64 43.14 -13.90
N PRO A 156 36.79 43.49 -14.51
CA PRO A 156 37.24 44.89 -14.63
C PRO A 156 36.29 45.76 -15.48
N ASP A 157 35.54 45.12 -16.39
CA ASP A 157 34.45 45.70 -17.17
C ASP A 157 33.25 46.17 -16.33
N LEU A 158 33.03 45.57 -15.16
CA LEU A 158 31.91 45.90 -14.25
C LEU A 158 32.37 46.55 -12.94
N ALA A 159 33.68 46.58 -12.66
CA ALA A 159 34.27 47.01 -11.39
C ALA A 159 33.95 48.47 -11.00
N HIS A 160 33.73 49.33 -12.00
CA HIS A 160 33.38 50.74 -11.83
C HIS A 160 31.87 50.98 -11.70
N MET A 161 31.03 49.94 -11.83
CA MET A 161 29.57 50.05 -11.71
C MET A 161 29.10 49.94 -10.26
N SER A 162 27.98 50.62 -9.96
CA SER A 162 27.31 50.56 -8.66
C SER A 162 26.89 49.12 -8.30
N PHE A 163 26.78 48.83 -7.01
CA PHE A 163 26.36 47.51 -6.53
C PHE A 163 24.99 47.10 -7.09
N ASN A 164 24.03 48.03 -7.21
CA ASN A 164 22.71 47.76 -7.79
C ASN A 164 22.82 47.34 -9.27
N ALA A 165 23.67 48.02 -10.05
CA ALA A 165 23.90 47.66 -11.45
C ALA A 165 24.56 46.27 -11.58
N ARG A 166 25.56 45.94 -10.74
CA ARG A 166 26.17 44.60 -10.70
C ARG A 166 25.20 43.51 -10.26
N ALA A 167 24.34 43.79 -9.27
CA ALA A 167 23.30 42.85 -8.84
C ALA A 167 22.28 42.58 -9.96
N LYS A 168 21.87 43.59 -10.73
CA LYS A 168 21.03 43.42 -11.91
C LYS A 168 21.73 42.61 -13.01
N ALA A 169 22.98 42.95 -13.34
CA ALA A 169 23.77 42.22 -14.32
C ALA A 169 23.88 40.73 -13.97
N TYR A 170 24.20 40.39 -12.72
CA TYR A 170 24.23 39.00 -12.26
C TYR A 170 22.87 38.30 -12.38
N ILE A 171 21.76 38.95 -12.03
CA ILE A 171 20.41 38.36 -12.17
C ILE A 171 20.07 38.11 -13.64
N GLU A 172 20.46 39.01 -14.55
CA GLU A 172 20.27 38.85 -16.00
C GLU A 172 21.15 37.73 -16.57
N GLU A 173 22.47 37.72 -16.29
CA GLU A 173 23.42 36.67 -16.67
C GLU A 173 22.98 35.28 -16.14
N SER A 174 22.45 35.20 -14.91
CA SER A 174 21.97 33.96 -14.29
C SER A 174 20.80 33.29 -15.04
N SER A 175 20.18 33.96 -16.00
CA SER A 175 19.07 33.44 -16.81
C SER A 175 17.85 32.96 -15.99
N LEU A 176 17.72 33.46 -14.74
CA LEU A 176 16.70 33.09 -13.77
C LEU A 176 15.28 33.33 -14.30
N VAL A 177 15.05 34.49 -14.92
CA VAL A 177 13.71 34.94 -15.34
C VAL A 177 13.08 33.95 -16.32
N GLU A 178 13.86 33.46 -17.30
CA GLU A 178 13.45 32.43 -18.23
C GLU A 178 13.19 31.08 -17.55
N LEU A 179 14.05 30.68 -16.61
CA LEU A 179 13.91 29.44 -15.88
C LEU A 179 12.62 29.43 -15.03
N VAL A 180 12.31 30.53 -14.34
CA VAL A 180 11.06 30.69 -13.58
C VAL A 180 9.83 30.70 -14.51
N ARG A 181 9.90 31.33 -15.70
CA ARG A 181 8.83 31.22 -16.71
C ARG A 181 8.62 29.77 -17.14
N TRP A 182 9.71 29.03 -17.42
CA TRP A 182 9.65 27.63 -17.83
C TRP A 182 9.02 26.77 -16.73
N PHE A 183 9.45 26.92 -15.48
CA PHE A 183 8.88 26.17 -14.35
C PHE A 183 7.39 26.45 -14.14
N LYS A 184 6.97 27.72 -14.24
CA LYS A 184 5.56 28.10 -14.17
C LYS A 184 4.74 27.46 -15.30
N HIS A 185 5.28 27.40 -16.52
CA HIS A 185 4.64 26.74 -17.66
C HIS A 185 4.56 25.20 -17.48
N ASN A 186 5.49 24.60 -16.73
CA ASN A 186 5.46 23.18 -16.35
C ASN A 186 4.72 22.96 -15.01
N SER A 187 3.75 23.83 -14.68
CA SER A 187 2.83 23.72 -13.54
C SER A 187 3.49 23.62 -12.15
N MET A 188 4.72 24.11 -11.99
CA MET A 188 5.33 24.19 -10.66
C MET A 188 4.71 25.29 -9.80
N THR A 189 4.56 25.01 -8.51
CA THR A 189 4.15 26.01 -7.52
C THR A 189 5.32 26.92 -7.15
N TYR A 190 5.04 28.19 -6.77
CA TYR A 190 6.10 29.13 -6.40
C TYR A 190 7.01 28.65 -5.25
N PRO A 191 6.56 27.88 -4.22
CA PRO A 191 7.47 27.34 -3.21
C PRO A 191 8.42 26.28 -3.77
N GLN A 192 7.96 25.44 -4.70
CA GLN A 192 8.82 24.46 -5.39
C GLN A 192 9.88 25.16 -6.26
N ILE A 193 9.50 26.25 -6.94
CA ILE A 193 10.42 27.05 -7.76
C ILE A 193 11.48 27.70 -6.86
N ALA A 194 11.08 28.38 -5.79
CA ALA A 194 12.00 29.00 -4.84
C ALA A 194 12.99 27.96 -4.28
N LYS A 195 12.49 26.78 -3.90
CA LYS A 195 13.33 25.69 -3.38
C LYS A 195 14.39 25.22 -4.38
N VAL A 196 14.04 25.01 -5.65
CA VAL A 196 15.01 24.63 -6.69
C VAL A 196 16.04 25.74 -6.92
N VAL A 197 15.60 26.99 -7.06
CA VAL A 197 16.51 28.13 -7.31
C VAL A 197 17.48 28.37 -6.16
N CYS A 198 17.05 28.15 -4.90
CA CYS A 198 17.95 28.26 -3.74
C CYS A 198 18.92 27.07 -3.63
N ALA A 199 18.48 25.84 -3.95
CA ALA A 199 19.28 24.62 -3.81
C ALA A 199 20.41 24.48 -4.85
N CYS A 200 20.20 24.99 -6.07
CA CYS A 200 21.23 24.96 -7.12
C CYS A 200 22.23 26.08 -6.94
N SER A 201 23.53 25.79 -7.04
CA SER A 201 24.59 26.82 -7.10
C SER A 201 24.56 27.58 -8.44
N ASP A 202 24.28 26.86 -9.53
CA ASP A 202 24.26 27.36 -10.91
C ASP A 202 22.91 27.03 -11.58
N LEU A 203 22.27 28.04 -12.17
CA LEU A 203 20.96 27.91 -12.85
C LEU A 203 21.08 27.39 -14.29
N ALA A 204 22.26 27.46 -14.92
CA ALA A 204 22.50 26.84 -16.22
C ALA A 204 22.49 25.30 -16.10
N LYS A 205 23.10 24.75 -15.05
CA LYS A 205 23.03 23.31 -14.69
C LYS A 205 21.60 22.79 -14.57
N VAL A 206 20.65 23.61 -14.13
CA VAL A 206 19.23 23.22 -14.04
C VAL A 206 18.65 22.91 -15.43
N ARG A 207 19.04 23.66 -16.47
CA ARG A 207 18.58 23.43 -17.85
C ARG A 207 19.16 22.16 -18.45
N THR A 208 20.44 21.87 -18.20
CA THR A 208 21.06 20.61 -18.63
C THR A 208 20.50 19.43 -17.85
N MET A 209 20.25 19.59 -16.55
CA MET A 209 19.56 18.59 -15.72
C MET A 209 18.15 18.28 -16.24
N ILE A 210 17.38 19.29 -16.66
CA ILE A 210 16.06 19.09 -17.30
C ILE A 210 16.19 18.28 -18.60
N LYS A 211 17.24 18.48 -19.40
CA LYS A 211 17.49 17.68 -20.61
C LYS A 211 17.85 16.22 -20.26
N TRP A 212 18.72 16.02 -19.27
CA TRP A 212 19.11 14.69 -18.81
C TRP A 212 17.95 13.90 -18.18
N LEU A 213 17.15 14.54 -17.32
CA LEU A 213 15.92 13.93 -16.77
C LEU A 213 14.96 13.47 -17.88
N ARG A 214 14.92 14.17 -19.02
CA ARG A 214 14.13 13.76 -20.19
C ARG A 214 14.76 12.58 -20.95
N SER A 215 16.08 12.47 -21.04
CA SER A 215 16.73 11.31 -21.68
C SER A 215 16.59 10.02 -20.85
N ILE A 216 16.43 10.13 -19.52
CA ILE A 216 16.04 9.00 -18.64
C ILE A 216 14.50 8.86 -18.49
N TYR A 217 13.73 9.33 -19.48
CA TYR A 217 12.27 9.15 -19.59
C TYR A 217 11.39 9.84 -18.51
N VAL A 218 11.89 10.80 -17.72
CA VAL A 218 11.03 11.58 -16.80
C VAL A 218 10.09 12.48 -17.61
N LYS A 219 8.77 12.24 -17.48
CA LYS A 219 7.74 13.03 -18.17
C LYS A 219 7.70 14.48 -17.67
N GLY A 220 7.34 15.40 -18.57
CA GLY A 220 7.32 16.85 -18.33
C GLY A 220 6.68 17.27 -17.00
N ASP A 221 5.48 16.78 -16.74
CA ASP A 221 4.69 17.08 -15.53
C ASP A 221 5.36 16.68 -14.21
N PHE A 222 6.31 15.74 -14.25
CA PHE A 222 7.05 15.29 -13.07
C PHE A 222 8.41 15.98 -12.90
N LEU A 223 8.99 16.59 -13.94
CA LEU A 223 10.30 17.25 -13.87
C LEU A 223 10.37 18.24 -12.71
N GLY A 224 9.36 19.09 -12.56
CA GLY A 224 9.30 20.06 -11.47
C GLY A 224 9.23 19.45 -10.07
N ARG A 225 8.54 18.31 -9.92
CA ARG A 225 8.50 17.55 -8.66
C ARG A 225 9.85 16.90 -8.36
N VAL A 226 10.48 16.31 -9.38
CA VAL A 226 11.79 15.66 -9.25
C VAL A 226 12.85 16.66 -8.81
N LEU A 227 12.93 17.82 -9.48
CA LEU A 227 13.86 18.89 -9.11
C LEU A 227 13.58 19.43 -7.69
N ALA A 228 12.32 19.74 -7.36
CA ALA A 228 11.96 20.31 -6.05
C ALA A 228 12.14 19.33 -4.87
N ASN A 229 12.11 18.03 -5.11
CA ASN A 229 12.38 16.99 -4.10
C ASN A 229 13.77 16.35 -4.25
N GLY A 230 14.60 16.86 -5.16
CA GLY A 230 15.87 16.27 -5.56
C GLY A 230 17.06 16.49 -4.62
N GLY A 231 16.86 17.16 -3.49
CA GLY A 231 17.91 17.37 -2.49
C GLY A 231 19.21 17.90 -3.11
N SER A 232 20.30 17.16 -2.90
CA SER A 232 21.65 17.47 -3.36
C SER A 232 21.97 17.01 -4.78
N PHE A 233 21.15 16.18 -5.45
CA PHE A 233 21.52 15.59 -6.75
C PHE A 233 21.76 16.66 -7.83
N LEU A 234 21.14 17.84 -7.70
CA LEU A 234 21.30 18.98 -8.60
C LEU A 234 22.73 19.54 -8.67
N ASN A 235 23.58 19.18 -7.71
CA ASN A 235 24.98 19.61 -7.64
C ASN A 235 25.98 18.51 -8.07
N ARG A 236 25.50 17.29 -8.39
CA ARG A 236 26.34 16.14 -8.80
C ARG A 236 26.75 16.20 -10.28
N SER A 237 27.76 15.42 -10.66
CA SER A 237 28.13 15.23 -12.06
C SER A 237 27.09 14.40 -12.82
N PHE A 238 27.03 14.54 -14.14
CA PHE A 238 26.18 13.68 -14.98
C PHE A 238 26.70 12.24 -15.08
N GLU A 239 28.01 12.05 -14.86
CA GLU A 239 28.66 10.73 -14.86
C GLU A 239 28.20 9.89 -13.66
N GLU A 240 28.27 10.42 -12.43
CA GLU A 240 27.72 9.78 -11.22
C GLU A 240 26.22 9.47 -11.35
N LEU A 241 25.46 10.34 -12.02
CA LEU A 241 24.03 10.15 -12.20
C LEU A 241 23.72 9.05 -13.22
N GLU A 242 24.46 8.96 -14.34
CA GLU A 242 24.27 7.85 -15.29
C GLU A 242 24.82 6.53 -14.72
N GLU A 243 25.84 6.55 -13.86
CA GLU A 243 26.33 5.37 -13.12
C GLU A 243 25.24 4.76 -12.22
N ILE A 244 24.57 5.59 -11.40
CA ILE A 244 23.41 5.18 -10.58
C ILE A 244 22.32 4.53 -11.44
N ILE A 245 22.04 5.12 -12.60
CA ILE A 245 21.00 4.63 -13.50
C ILE A 245 21.43 3.32 -14.20
N GLY A 246 22.67 3.23 -14.68
CA GLY A 246 23.23 2.02 -15.28
C GLY A 246 23.31 0.84 -14.30
N TYR A 247 23.61 1.11 -13.03
CA TYR A 247 23.59 0.08 -11.99
C TYR A 247 22.17 -0.43 -11.70
N LEU A 248 21.18 0.47 -11.56
CA LEU A 248 19.76 0.08 -11.45
C LEU A 248 19.29 -0.76 -12.65
N GLU A 249 19.76 -0.44 -13.86
CA GLU A 249 19.47 -1.21 -15.08
C GLU A 249 20.13 -2.59 -15.07
N SER A 250 21.38 -2.71 -14.59
CA SER A 250 22.04 -4.00 -14.39
C SER A 250 21.36 -4.87 -13.32
N CYS A 251 20.72 -4.26 -12.32
CA CYS A 251 19.88 -4.95 -11.33
C CYS A 251 18.45 -5.24 -11.82
N GLY A 252 18.14 -5.03 -13.10
CA GLY A 252 16.85 -5.39 -13.72
C GLY A 252 15.78 -4.29 -13.74
N VAL A 253 16.06 -3.07 -13.26
CA VAL A 253 15.14 -1.93 -13.42
C VAL A 253 15.19 -1.44 -14.86
N ARG A 254 14.18 -1.76 -15.67
CA ARG A 254 14.19 -1.43 -17.11
C ARG A 254 14.42 0.05 -17.41
N ARG A 255 15.16 0.34 -18.48
CA ARG A 255 15.44 1.70 -18.99
C ARG A 255 14.19 2.59 -19.13
N ASP A 256 13.08 2.03 -19.63
CA ASP A 256 11.81 2.75 -19.83
C ASP A 256 11.02 2.99 -18.52
N TRP A 257 11.42 2.33 -17.43
CA TRP A 257 10.83 2.46 -16.10
C TRP A 257 11.55 3.49 -15.22
N ILE A 258 12.83 3.75 -15.45
CA ILE A 258 13.67 4.69 -14.69
C ILE A 258 12.98 6.04 -14.47
N GLY A 259 12.44 6.65 -15.54
CA GLY A 259 11.76 7.93 -15.46
C GLY A 259 10.52 7.93 -14.57
N TYR A 260 9.83 6.80 -14.44
CA TYR A 260 8.73 6.62 -13.50
C TYR A 260 9.22 6.40 -12.07
N VAL A 261 10.26 5.57 -11.88
CA VAL A 261 10.91 5.32 -10.58
C VAL A 261 11.39 6.62 -9.96
N VAL A 262 12.23 7.38 -10.69
CA VAL A 262 12.75 8.70 -10.28
C VAL A 262 11.62 9.70 -10.01
N SER A 263 10.53 9.68 -10.79
CA SER A 263 9.38 10.58 -10.54
C SER A 263 8.69 10.38 -9.19
N ARG A 264 8.80 9.18 -8.59
CA ARG A 264 8.19 8.81 -7.30
C ARG A 264 9.18 8.77 -6.14
N CYS A 265 10.47 8.58 -6.41
CA CYS A 265 11.57 8.67 -5.43
C CYS A 265 12.76 9.45 -6.01
N PRO A 266 12.70 10.80 -6.06
CA PRO A 266 13.83 11.63 -6.52
C PRO A 266 15.07 11.52 -5.63
N GLN A 267 14.89 11.11 -4.37
CA GLN A 267 15.96 10.89 -3.40
C GLN A 267 16.95 9.80 -3.85
N LEU A 268 16.53 8.86 -4.71
CA LEU A 268 17.36 7.81 -5.26
C LEU A 268 18.64 8.35 -5.94
N LEU A 269 18.54 9.50 -6.60
CA LEU A 269 19.67 10.18 -7.26
C LEU A 269 20.63 10.89 -6.27
N SER A 270 20.24 11.04 -5.01
CA SER A 270 21.04 11.68 -3.96
C SER A 270 21.91 10.70 -3.16
N MET A 271 21.72 9.39 -3.34
CA MET A 271 22.45 8.33 -2.61
C MET A 271 23.85 8.13 -3.19
N SER A 272 24.82 7.70 -2.37
CA SER A 272 26.11 7.23 -2.90
C SER A 272 25.94 5.89 -3.63
N MET A 273 26.91 5.53 -4.49
CA MET A 273 26.91 4.21 -5.12
C MET A 273 26.99 3.09 -4.07
N ASP A 274 27.83 3.25 -3.04
CA ASP A 274 27.95 2.30 -1.92
C ASP A 274 26.63 2.12 -1.12
N GLU A 275 25.89 3.21 -0.86
CA GLU A 275 24.57 3.15 -0.21
C GLU A 275 23.55 2.43 -1.09
N LEU A 276 23.57 2.71 -2.41
CA LEU A 276 22.70 2.06 -3.39
C LEU A 276 23.01 0.56 -3.50
N GLU A 277 24.27 0.18 -3.70
CA GLU A 277 24.73 -1.20 -3.72
C GLU A 277 24.33 -1.95 -2.45
N THR A 278 24.56 -1.36 -1.28
CA THR A 278 24.21 -2.01 0.01
C THR A 278 22.70 -2.21 0.14
N ARG A 279 21.88 -1.26 -0.33
CA ARG A 279 20.42 -1.41 -0.37
C ARG A 279 19.92 -2.38 -1.43
N VAL A 280 20.63 -2.57 -2.55
CA VAL A 280 20.34 -3.66 -3.50
C VAL A 280 20.67 -5.01 -2.87
N ARG A 281 21.89 -5.15 -2.31
CA ARG A 281 22.38 -6.38 -1.68
C ARG A 281 21.46 -6.88 -0.58
N PHE A 282 20.92 -5.98 0.24
CA PHE A 282 19.88 -6.32 1.23
C PHE A 282 18.73 -7.18 0.67
N TYR A 283 18.28 -6.91 -0.57
CA TYR A 283 17.22 -7.71 -1.20
C TYR A 283 17.74 -8.95 -1.94
N THR A 284 18.87 -8.85 -2.65
CA THR A 284 19.44 -10.00 -3.39
C THR A 284 19.97 -11.08 -2.45
N ASP A 285 20.53 -10.71 -1.29
CA ASP A 285 20.97 -11.63 -0.24
C ASP A 285 19.79 -12.37 0.42
N MET A 286 18.56 -11.88 0.23
CA MET A 286 17.32 -12.61 0.57
C MET A 286 16.82 -13.53 -0.55
N GLY A 287 17.60 -13.75 -1.61
CA GLY A 287 17.27 -14.60 -2.74
C GLY A 287 16.31 -13.98 -3.76
N MET A 288 16.23 -12.64 -3.80
CA MET A 288 15.45 -11.92 -4.81
C MET A 288 16.23 -11.83 -6.13
N ASP A 289 15.61 -12.21 -7.25
CA ASP A 289 16.23 -12.07 -8.58
C ASP A 289 16.06 -10.66 -9.17
N GLU A 290 16.81 -10.35 -10.23
CA GLU A 290 16.80 -9.04 -10.91
C GLU A 290 15.43 -8.63 -11.45
N LYS A 291 14.57 -9.58 -11.85
CA LYS A 291 13.25 -9.29 -12.43
C LYS A 291 12.25 -8.94 -11.33
N ASP A 292 12.27 -9.71 -10.24
CA ASP A 292 11.50 -9.44 -9.04
C ASP A 292 11.95 -8.12 -8.40
N PHE A 293 13.26 -7.87 -8.30
CA PHE A 293 13.82 -6.60 -7.82
C PHE A 293 13.41 -5.42 -8.72
N GLY A 294 13.60 -5.54 -10.04
CA GLY A 294 13.22 -4.52 -11.00
C GLY A 294 11.74 -4.16 -10.94
N THR A 295 10.87 -5.16 -10.77
CA THR A 295 9.42 -4.99 -10.60
C THR A 295 9.07 -4.38 -9.24
N MET A 296 9.70 -4.83 -8.16
CA MET A 296 9.53 -4.28 -6.80
C MET A 296 9.91 -2.79 -6.76
N VAL A 297 11.04 -2.41 -7.37
CA VAL A 297 11.48 -1.02 -7.48
C VAL A 297 10.55 -0.22 -8.39
N TYR A 298 10.05 -0.78 -9.49
CA TYR A 298 9.03 -0.12 -10.31
C TYR A 298 7.76 0.18 -9.53
N ASP A 299 7.25 -0.77 -8.74
CA ASP A 299 5.99 -0.67 -8.00
C ASP A 299 6.09 0.14 -6.70
N TYR A 300 7.24 0.12 -6.01
CA TYR A 300 7.47 0.91 -4.81
C TYR A 300 8.92 1.43 -4.67
N PRO A 301 9.33 2.44 -5.47
CA PRO A 301 10.69 3.02 -5.45
C PRO A 301 11.19 3.50 -4.07
N ARG A 302 10.27 3.79 -3.14
CA ARG A 302 10.60 4.24 -1.79
C ARG A 302 11.26 3.16 -0.93
N VAL A 303 11.15 1.89 -1.33
CA VAL A 303 11.76 0.74 -0.65
C VAL A 303 13.30 0.85 -0.57
N LEU A 304 13.91 1.63 -1.47
CA LEU A 304 15.35 1.91 -1.54
C LEU A 304 15.77 3.27 -0.95
N GLY A 305 14.86 4.14 -0.51
CA GLY A 305 15.18 5.58 -0.37
C GLY A 305 14.70 6.30 0.88
N TYR A 306 13.99 5.62 1.80
CA TYR A 306 13.35 6.27 2.95
C TYR A 306 13.67 5.64 4.31
N LEU A 307 14.39 4.52 4.34
CA LEU A 307 14.71 3.79 5.56
C LEU A 307 16.23 3.70 5.72
N SER A 308 16.69 3.80 6.97
CA SER A 308 18.02 3.36 7.34
C SER A 308 18.15 1.84 7.17
N LEU A 309 19.37 1.36 6.91
CA LEU A 309 19.64 -0.08 6.84
C LEU A 309 19.32 -0.79 8.17
N GLU A 310 19.45 -0.08 9.30
CA GLU A 310 19.06 -0.58 10.62
C GLU A 310 17.55 -0.86 10.69
N GLU A 311 16.70 0.13 10.36
CA GLU A 311 15.24 -0.05 10.32
C GLU A 311 14.80 -1.16 9.36
N MET A 312 15.48 -1.26 8.20
CA MET A 312 15.23 -2.33 7.22
C MET A 312 15.52 -3.71 7.82
N ASN A 313 16.65 -3.86 8.51
CA ASN A 313 17.02 -5.08 9.21
C ASN A 313 16.07 -5.40 10.37
N SER A 314 15.70 -4.43 11.21
CA SER A 314 14.75 -4.63 12.31
C SER A 314 13.38 -5.13 11.82
N LYS A 315 12.88 -4.58 10.69
CA LYS A 315 11.63 -5.04 10.06
C LYS A 315 11.74 -6.48 9.53
N VAL A 316 12.87 -6.83 8.91
CA VAL A 316 13.15 -8.19 8.44
C VAL A 316 13.24 -9.18 9.60
N GLN A 317 13.92 -8.83 10.70
CA GLN A 317 14.02 -9.71 11.87
C GLN A 317 12.64 -9.92 12.53
N TYR A 318 11.85 -8.85 12.70
CA TYR A 318 10.49 -8.94 13.24
C TYR A 318 9.60 -9.88 12.39
N LEU A 319 9.72 -9.84 11.05
CA LEU A 319 9.00 -10.79 10.19
C LEU A 319 9.56 -12.23 10.29
N LYS A 320 10.86 -12.40 10.50
CA LYS A 320 11.48 -13.73 10.73
C LYS A 320 11.04 -14.38 12.04
N GLU A 321 10.65 -13.61 13.07
CA GLU A 321 10.10 -14.16 14.33
C GLU A 321 8.91 -15.11 14.09
N PHE A 322 8.08 -14.84 13.08
CA PHE A 322 6.95 -15.70 12.68
C PHE A 322 7.36 -17.00 11.96
N GLY A 323 8.65 -17.22 11.70
CA GLY A 323 9.17 -18.46 11.11
C GLY A 323 9.21 -18.48 9.59
N LEU A 324 9.27 -17.32 8.94
CA LEU A 324 9.59 -17.23 7.52
C LEU A 324 11.07 -17.54 7.30
N SER A 325 11.39 -18.34 6.28
CA SER A 325 12.75 -18.47 5.78
C SER A 325 13.20 -17.17 5.11
N THR A 326 14.50 -16.98 4.98
CA THR A 326 15.07 -15.82 4.28
C THR A 326 14.51 -15.69 2.85
N GLU A 327 14.39 -16.80 2.11
CA GLU A 327 13.80 -16.78 0.76
C GLU A 327 12.29 -16.51 0.72
N GLU A 328 11.54 -17.07 1.68
CA GLU A 328 10.10 -16.78 1.79
C GLU A 328 9.88 -15.29 2.01
N LEU A 329 10.75 -14.65 2.80
CA LEU A 329 10.72 -13.22 3.06
C LEU A 329 11.20 -12.39 1.86
N GLY A 330 12.21 -12.84 1.11
CA GLY A 330 12.61 -12.23 -0.17
C GLY A 330 11.44 -12.17 -1.15
N ARG A 331 10.79 -13.32 -1.42
CA ARG A 331 9.58 -13.41 -2.27
C ARG A 331 8.42 -12.58 -1.73
N LEU A 332 8.24 -12.52 -0.40
CA LEU A 332 7.21 -11.71 0.25
C LEU A 332 7.41 -10.21 0.00
N LEU A 333 8.64 -9.72 0.10
CA LEU A 333 8.99 -8.32 -0.07
C LEU A 333 9.02 -7.90 -1.54
N ALA A 334 9.41 -8.79 -2.46
CA ALA A 334 9.23 -8.58 -3.90
C ALA A 334 7.75 -8.35 -4.25
N PHE A 335 6.86 -9.22 -3.75
CA PHE A 335 5.41 -9.13 -4.01
C PHE A 335 4.73 -7.99 -3.24
N LYS A 336 5.19 -7.64 -2.03
CA LYS A 336 4.57 -6.62 -1.17
C LYS A 336 5.59 -5.70 -0.50
N PRO A 337 6.32 -4.87 -1.25
CA PRO A 337 7.34 -3.97 -0.69
C PRO A 337 6.77 -2.88 0.23
N GLN A 338 5.45 -2.64 0.20
CA GLN A 338 4.81 -1.69 1.12
C GLN A 338 4.84 -2.16 2.59
N LEU A 339 5.14 -3.45 2.85
CA LEU A 339 5.44 -3.93 4.21
C LEU A 339 6.59 -3.14 4.85
N MET A 340 7.64 -2.80 4.08
CA MET A 340 8.76 -1.99 4.60
C MET A 340 8.32 -0.60 5.07
N ALA A 341 7.23 -0.06 4.53
CA ALA A 341 6.68 1.24 4.92
C ALA A 341 5.83 1.20 6.22
N CYS A 342 5.50 0.01 6.73
CA CYS A 342 4.65 -0.14 7.91
C CYS A 342 5.48 -0.02 9.20
N SER A 343 4.95 0.69 10.20
CA SER A 343 5.61 0.90 11.50
C SER A 343 5.49 -0.36 12.36
N ILE A 344 6.61 -0.85 12.93
CA ILE A 344 6.59 -2.03 13.81
C ILE A 344 5.73 -1.71 15.04
N GLU A 345 6.02 -0.59 15.72
CA GLU A 345 5.36 -0.21 16.98
C GLU A 345 3.91 0.23 16.78
N GLU A 346 3.61 1.01 15.75
CA GLU A 346 2.27 1.61 15.57
C GLU A 346 1.30 0.72 14.78
N SER A 347 1.80 -0.18 13.91
CA SER A 347 0.94 -0.99 13.03
C SER A 347 1.07 -2.49 13.23
N TRP A 348 2.28 -3.04 13.28
CA TRP A 348 2.46 -4.50 13.38
C TRP A 348 2.25 -5.03 14.79
N ARG A 349 2.84 -4.44 15.84
CA ARG A 349 2.64 -4.91 17.21
C ARG A 349 1.18 -4.88 17.67
N PRO A 350 0.38 -3.82 17.43
CA PRO A 350 -1.03 -3.81 17.82
C PRO A 350 -1.83 -4.87 17.06
N LEU A 351 -1.60 -5.02 15.76
CA LEU A 351 -2.25 -6.04 14.92
C LEU A 351 -1.91 -7.47 15.39
N VAL A 352 -0.62 -7.75 15.60
CA VAL A 352 -0.14 -9.06 16.03
C VAL A 352 -0.66 -9.39 17.44
N LYS A 353 -0.63 -8.43 18.37
CA LYS A 353 -1.25 -8.58 19.69
C LYS A 353 -2.74 -8.91 19.57
N TYR A 354 -3.49 -8.16 18.76
CA TYR A 354 -4.92 -8.39 18.55
C TYR A 354 -5.20 -9.79 17.93
N LEU A 355 -4.45 -10.19 16.92
CA LEU A 355 -4.59 -11.52 16.30
C LEU A 355 -4.25 -12.65 17.29
N TYR A 356 -3.27 -12.48 18.18
CA TYR A 356 -3.02 -13.43 19.28
C TYR A 356 -4.20 -13.51 20.27
N HIS A 357 -4.88 -12.41 20.58
CA HIS A 357 -6.10 -12.44 21.41
C HIS A 357 -7.28 -13.14 20.72
N LEU A 358 -7.22 -13.34 19.39
CA LEU A 358 -8.16 -14.14 18.61
C LEU A 358 -7.70 -15.59 18.43
N ASN A 359 -6.71 -16.05 19.22
CA ASN A 359 -6.11 -17.39 19.16
C ASN A 359 -5.43 -17.73 17.82
N VAL A 360 -4.92 -16.74 17.08
CA VAL A 360 -4.08 -16.98 15.90
C VAL A 360 -2.68 -17.42 16.34
N SER A 361 -2.28 -18.66 16.01
CA SER A 361 -0.94 -19.17 16.30
C SER A 361 0.14 -18.50 15.44
N ARG A 362 1.41 -18.68 15.81
CA ARG A 362 2.58 -18.23 15.03
C ARG A 362 2.53 -18.71 13.57
N ASP A 363 2.23 -19.99 13.34
CA ASP A 363 2.10 -20.53 11.97
C ASP A 363 0.85 -19.98 11.25
N GLY A 364 -0.18 -19.61 12.01
CA GLY A 364 -1.31 -18.82 11.52
C GLY A 364 -0.87 -17.45 10.99
N MET A 365 -0.03 -16.71 11.75
CA MET A 365 0.55 -15.44 11.30
C MET A 365 1.39 -15.64 10.03
N LYS A 366 2.27 -16.65 10.01
CA LYS A 366 3.06 -17.01 8.82
C LYS A 366 2.17 -17.27 7.60
N ARG A 367 1.10 -18.08 7.77
CA ARG A 367 0.13 -18.33 6.70
C ARG A 367 -0.56 -17.05 6.22
N MET A 368 -0.95 -16.17 7.14
CA MET A 368 -1.59 -14.89 6.80
C MET A 368 -0.65 -13.97 6.02
N LEU A 369 0.62 -13.88 6.43
CA LEU A 369 1.67 -13.14 5.70
C LEU A 369 1.86 -13.69 4.28
N LEU A 370 2.04 -15.00 4.12
CA LEU A 370 2.30 -15.61 2.80
C LEU A 370 1.08 -15.59 1.88
N VAL A 371 -0.14 -15.78 2.40
CA VAL A 371 -1.37 -15.84 1.59
C VAL A 371 -1.94 -14.46 1.27
N GLN A 372 -1.86 -13.50 2.19
CA GLN A 372 -2.44 -12.16 2.01
C GLN A 372 -1.65 -11.09 2.80
N PRO A 373 -0.41 -10.76 2.39
CA PRO A 373 0.45 -9.84 3.14
C PRO A 373 -0.12 -8.44 3.31
N THR A 374 -1.04 -8.04 2.42
CA THR A 374 -1.72 -6.75 2.49
C THR A 374 -2.44 -6.51 3.82
N ILE A 375 -2.84 -7.57 4.56
CA ILE A 375 -3.45 -7.45 5.90
C ILE A 375 -2.55 -6.67 6.87
N PHE A 376 -1.23 -6.88 6.80
CA PHE A 376 -0.22 -6.21 7.63
C PHE A 376 0.09 -4.77 7.16
N CYS A 377 -0.62 -4.29 6.14
CA CYS A 377 -0.67 -2.90 5.69
C CYS A 377 -2.05 -2.25 5.93
N LEU A 378 -3.00 -2.95 6.56
CA LEU A 378 -4.32 -2.43 6.88
C LEU A 378 -4.36 -1.85 8.29
N ASP A 379 -5.18 -0.83 8.46
CA ASP A 379 -5.48 -0.24 9.76
C ASP A 379 -6.30 -1.21 10.64
N LEU A 380 -5.87 -1.37 11.90
CA LEU A 380 -6.48 -2.31 12.83
C LEU A 380 -7.92 -1.90 13.19
N GLU A 381 -8.10 -0.66 13.63
CA GLU A 381 -9.34 -0.18 14.25
C GLU A 381 -10.45 0.08 13.24
N THR A 382 -10.13 0.67 12.10
CA THR A 382 -11.11 1.08 11.09
C THR A 382 -11.38 0.02 10.02
N VAL A 383 -10.45 -0.94 9.83
CA VAL A 383 -10.56 -1.94 8.74
C VAL A 383 -10.65 -3.37 9.26
N ILE A 384 -9.88 -3.79 10.26
CA ILE A 384 -9.83 -5.19 10.70
C ILE A 384 -10.87 -5.46 11.79
N ALA A 385 -10.85 -4.72 12.90
CA ALA A 385 -11.74 -4.91 14.04
C ALA A 385 -13.24 -4.92 13.65
N PRO A 386 -13.76 -4.03 12.77
CA PRO A 386 -15.18 -4.03 12.41
C PRO A 386 -15.61 -5.26 11.58
N LYS A 387 -14.66 -5.96 10.96
CA LYS A 387 -14.93 -7.25 10.29
C LYS A 387 -14.96 -8.39 11.28
N VAL A 388 -14.06 -8.39 12.26
CA VAL A 388 -14.04 -9.39 13.34
C VAL A 388 -15.29 -9.27 14.20
N GLN A 389 -15.68 -8.04 14.57
CA GLN A 389 -16.91 -7.81 15.29
C GLN A 389 -18.14 -8.26 14.48
N PHE A 390 -18.18 -7.97 13.17
CA PHE A 390 -19.25 -8.51 12.33
C PHE A 390 -19.29 -10.06 12.29
N LEU A 391 -18.15 -10.76 12.40
CA LEU A 391 -18.14 -12.22 12.52
C LEU A 391 -18.72 -12.68 13.88
N GLN A 392 -18.45 -11.94 14.96
CA GLN A 392 -19.06 -12.17 16.28
C GLN A 392 -20.58 -11.91 16.24
N ASP A 393 -21.01 -10.80 15.64
CA ASP A 393 -22.42 -10.40 15.52
C ASP A 393 -23.28 -11.45 14.77
N ILE A 394 -22.68 -12.22 13.85
CA ILE A 394 -23.35 -13.33 13.13
C ILE A 394 -23.17 -14.69 13.82
N GLY A 395 -22.68 -14.72 15.06
CA GLY A 395 -22.57 -15.94 15.87
C GLY A 395 -21.34 -16.82 15.59
N VAL A 396 -20.28 -16.31 14.95
CA VAL A 396 -19.00 -17.04 14.94
C VAL A 396 -18.42 -17.02 16.35
N ARG A 397 -18.29 -18.19 16.99
CA ARG A 397 -17.70 -18.33 18.33
C ARG A 397 -16.31 -17.68 18.39
N SER A 398 -16.00 -16.99 19.49
CA SER A 398 -14.75 -16.25 19.68
C SER A 398 -13.49 -17.09 19.49
N ASP A 399 -13.50 -18.36 19.93
CA ASP A 399 -12.40 -19.31 19.77
C ASP A 399 -12.19 -19.77 18.31
N ALA A 400 -13.24 -19.74 17.48
CA ALA A 400 -13.19 -20.09 16.07
C ALA A 400 -12.73 -18.94 15.16
N ILE A 401 -12.73 -17.69 15.63
CA ILE A 401 -12.41 -16.50 14.81
C ILE A 401 -10.99 -16.58 14.25
N GLY A 402 -9.98 -16.86 15.09
CA GLY A 402 -8.60 -16.98 14.62
C GLY A 402 -8.46 -18.01 13.51
N ASN A 403 -9.10 -19.17 13.66
CA ASN A 403 -9.13 -20.20 12.62
C ASN A 403 -9.83 -19.73 11.34
N VAL A 404 -10.95 -18.98 11.43
CA VAL A 404 -11.60 -18.36 10.27
C VAL A 404 -10.65 -17.43 9.50
N LEU A 405 -9.98 -16.53 10.23
CA LEU A 405 -9.04 -15.57 9.65
C LEU A 405 -7.82 -16.28 9.03
N VAL A 406 -7.25 -17.28 9.73
CA VAL A 406 -6.11 -18.07 9.24
C VAL A 406 -6.51 -18.92 8.03
N LYS A 407 -7.70 -19.53 8.01
CA LYS A 407 -8.17 -20.41 6.93
C LYS A 407 -8.48 -19.64 5.66
N PHE A 408 -9.07 -18.44 5.77
CA PHE A 408 -9.35 -17.56 4.62
C PHE A 408 -8.95 -16.09 4.87
N PRO A 409 -7.64 -15.78 4.89
CA PRO A 409 -7.13 -14.41 5.15
C PRO A 409 -7.71 -13.31 4.24
N PRO A 410 -8.00 -13.54 2.93
CA PRO A 410 -8.63 -12.55 2.05
C PRO A 410 -9.97 -11.99 2.55
N VAL A 411 -10.65 -12.61 3.52
CA VAL A 411 -11.83 -12.03 4.16
C VAL A 411 -11.56 -10.63 4.73
N LEU A 412 -10.34 -10.38 5.23
CA LEU A 412 -9.96 -9.09 5.82
C LEU A 412 -9.72 -7.98 4.78
N THR A 413 -9.47 -8.32 3.51
CA THR A 413 -9.31 -7.32 2.43
C THR A 413 -10.63 -7.02 1.69
N TYR A 414 -11.66 -7.85 1.87
CA TYR A 414 -12.97 -7.64 1.24
C TYR A 414 -13.79 -6.52 1.89
N SER A 415 -14.64 -5.88 1.09
CA SER A 415 -15.58 -4.88 1.60
C SER A 415 -16.66 -5.54 2.47
N LEU A 416 -16.72 -5.16 3.75
CA LEU A 416 -17.74 -5.62 4.69
C LEU A 416 -19.16 -5.42 4.12
N TYR A 417 -19.45 -4.22 3.62
CA TYR A 417 -20.77 -3.83 3.13
C TYR A 417 -21.09 -4.29 1.71
N LYS A 418 -20.10 -4.38 0.81
CA LYS A 418 -20.33 -4.72 -0.61
C LYS A 418 -20.09 -6.19 -0.96
N LYS A 419 -19.48 -6.97 -0.06
CA LYS A 419 -19.10 -8.36 -0.31
C LYS A 419 -19.52 -9.30 0.82
N ILE A 420 -19.06 -9.06 2.05
CA ILE A 420 -19.26 -9.98 3.17
C ILE A 420 -20.75 -10.03 3.59
N ARG A 421 -21.33 -8.88 3.97
CA ARG A 421 -22.74 -8.77 4.38
C ARG A 421 -23.73 -9.29 3.31
N PRO A 422 -23.61 -8.93 2.02
CA PRO A 422 -24.50 -9.47 0.98
C PRO A 422 -24.44 -11.00 0.83
N VAL A 423 -23.27 -11.63 1.03
CA VAL A 423 -23.16 -13.10 0.99
C VAL A 423 -23.84 -13.73 2.20
N VAL A 424 -23.66 -13.18 3.40
CA VAL A 424 -24.35 -13.65 4.62
C VAL A 424 -25.87 -13.53 4.46
N ILE A 425 -26.36 -12.38 4.00
CA ILE A 425 -27.80 -12.17 3.71
C ILE A 425 -28.31 -13.17 2.66
N PHE A 426 -27.52 -13.47 1.62
CA PHE A 426 -27.90 -14.50 0.63
C PHE A 426 -28.01 -15.89 1.26
N LEU A 427 -27.07 -16.29 2.12
CA LEU A 427 -27.09 -17.61 2.78
C LEU A 427 -28.33 -17.78 3.68
N LEU A 428 -28.65 -16.75 4.47
CA LEU A 428 -29.84 -16.71 5.33
C LEU A 428 -31.13 -16.74 4.49
N THR A 429 -31.24 -15.92 3.45
CA THR A 429 -32.51 -15.73 2.71
C THR A 429 -32.72 -16.72 1.57
N LYS A 430 -31.75 -16.89 0.66
CA LYS A 430 -31.87 -17.75 -0.53
C LYS A 430 -31.22 -19.11 -0.34
N GLY A 431 -30.16 -19.20 0.46
CA GLY A 431 -29.52 -20.45 0.85
C GLY A 431 -30.33 -21.29 1.84
N GLY A 432 -31.21 -20.65 2.64
CA GLY A 432 -32.08 -21.31 3.61
C GLY A 432 -31.41 -21.65 4.95
N VAL A 433 -30.17 -21.19 5.16
CA VAL A 433 -29.43 -21.37 6.40
C VAL A 433 -30.13 -20.64 7.53
N LYS A 434 -30.33 -21.28 8.69
CA LYS A 434 -30.92 -20.63 9.87
C LYS A 434 -29.99 -19.56 10.45
N GLN A 435 -30.56 -18.61 11.18
CA GLN A 435 -29.78 -17.59 11.89
C GLN A 435 -28.79 -18.22 12.89
N ASP A 436 -29.19 -19.28 13.60
CA ASP A 436 -28.36 -19.93 14.61
C ASP A 436 -27.20 -20.74 13.98
N ASP A 437 -27.40 -21.24 12.75
CA ASP A 437 -26.40 -22.02 12.01
C ASP A 437 -25.37 -21.15 11.26
N ILE A 438 -25.65 -19.85 11.01
CA ILE A 438 -24.82 -19.05 10.10
C ILE A 438 -23.38 -18.87 10.60
N GLY A 439 -23.19 -18.70 11.92
CA GLY A 439 -21.88 -18.67 12.56
C GLY A 439 -21.10 -19.96 12.35
N LYS A 440 -21.75 -21.12 12.58
CA LYS A 440 -21.20 -22.46 12.30
C LYS A 440 -20.81 -22.63 10.82
N VAL A 441 -21.67 -22.19 9.89
CA VAL A 441 -21.43 -22.28 8.44
C VAL A 441 -20.19 -21.49 8.03
N ILE A 442 -20.06 -20.25 8.51
CA ILE A 442 -18.89 -19.39 8.22
C ILE A 442 -17.62 -19.90 8.92
N ALA A 443 -17.73 -20.45 10.13
CA ALA A 443 -16.60 -21.09 10.82
C ALA A 443 -16.07 -22.31 10.05
N LEU A 444 -16.96 -23.16 9.55
CA LEU A 444 -16.62 -24.36 8.81
C LEU A 444 -16.06 -24.06 7.41
N ASP A 445 -16.58 -23.09 6.66
CA ASP A 445 -16.09 -22.74 5.32
C ASP A 445 -16.14 -21.23 5.00
N PRO A 446 -15.22 -20.43 5.56
CA PRO A 446 -15.22 -18.97 5.37
C PRO A 446 -14.97 -18.54 3.92
N GLN A 447 -14.49 -19.45 3.07
CA GLN A 447 -14.31 -19.22 1.63
C GLN A 447 -15.63 -18.93 0.90
N LEU A 448 -16.79 -19.28 1.50
CA LEU A 448 -18.11 -18.86 1.01
C LEU A 448 -18.23 -17.34 0.89
N LEU A 449 -17.65 -16.57 1.81
CA LEU A 449 -17.64 -15.10 1.79
C LEU A 449 -16.92 -14.52 0.56
N GLY A 450 -16.05 -15.30 -0.09
CA GLY A 450 -15.40 -14.96 -1.35
C GLY A 450 -16.22 -15.29 -2.61
N CYS A 451 -17.22 -16.17 -2.53
CA CYS A 451 -17.99 -16.61 -3.70
C CYS A 451 -18.81 -15.48 -4.35
N SER A 452 -18.99 -15.55 -5.67
CA SER A 452 -19.93 -14.68 -6.39
C SER A 452 -21.37 -15.10 -6.08
N ILE A 453 -22.25 -14.17 -5.74
CA ILE A 453 -23.65 -14.48 -5.50
C ILE A 453 -24.31 -14.96 -6.80
N ALA A 454 -24.35 -14.10 -7.82
CA ALA A 454 -25.04 -14.40 -9.09
C ALA A 454 -24.41 -15.56 -9.87
N HIS A 455 -23.07 -15.61 -9.97
CA HIS A 455 -22.38 -16.59 -10.84
C HIS A 455 -21.99 -17.89 -10.14
N LYS A 456 -22.19 -18.01 -8.82
CA LYS A 456 -21.82 -19.21 -8.07
C LYS A 456 -22.89 -19.66 -7.09
N LEU A 457 -23.16 -18.89 -6.04
CA LEU A 457 -24.06 -19.33 -4.96
C LEU A 457 -25.49 -19.51 -5.46
N GLU A 458 -26.01 -18.58 -6.27
CA GLU A 458 -27.35 -18.66 -6.84
C GLU A 458 -27.50 -19.82 -7.85
N VAL A 459 -26.46 -20.11 -8.63
CA VAL A 459 -26.43 -21.25 -9.57
C VAL A 459 -26.50 -22.57 -8.80
N SER A 460 -25.69 -22.73 -7.75
CA SER A 460 -25.70 -23.90 -6.87
C SER A 460 -27.06 -24.08 -6.17
N VAL A 461 -27.64 -23.02 -5.60
CA VAL A 461 -28.96 -23.06 -4.94
C VAL A 461 -30.07 -23.43 -5.94
N LYS A 462 -30.09 -22.82 -7.14
CA LYS A 462 -31.06 -23.17 -8.20
C LYS A 462 -30.93 -24.63 -8.61
N TYR A 463 -29.71 -25.15 -8.74
CA TYR A 463 -29.48 -26.56 -9.04
C TYR A 463 -30.07 -27.47 -7.96
N PHE A 464 -29.74 -27.30 -6.69
CA PHE A 464 -30.29 -28.18 -5.63
C PHE A 464 -31.81 -28.10 -5.52
N ARG A 465 -32.41 -26.91 -5.68
CA ARG A 465 -33.87 -26.77 -5.75
C ARG A 465 -34.47 -27.50 -6.96
N SER A 466 -33.79 -27.53 -8.11
CA SER A 466 -34.23 -28.29 -9.28
C SER A 466 -34.20 -29.81 -9.11
N LEU A 467 -33.49 -30.32 -8.08
CA LEU A 467 -33.52 -31.74 -7.70
C LEU A 467 -34.73 -32.10 -6.81
N GLY A 468 -35.56 -31.12 -6.43
CA GLY A 468 -36.66 -31.31 -5.47
C GLY A 468 -36.28 -31.10 -4.01
N ILE A 469 -35.10 -30.54 -3.71
CA ILE A 469 -34.69 -30.23 -2.33
C ILE A 469 -35.37 -28.93 -1.88
N TYR A 470 -36.17 -29.01 -0.81
CA TYR A 470 -36.84 -27.86 -0.20
C TYR A 470 -35.86 -26.89 0.45
N HIS A 471 -36.26 -25.61 0.52
CA HIS A 471 -35.38 -24.49 0.92
C HIS A 471 -34.77 -24.64 2.32
N PHE A 472 -35.56 -24.94 3.36
CA PHE A 472 -35.04 -25.19 4.71
C PHE A 472 -34.17 -26.46 4.80
N VAL A 473 -34.50 -27.50 4.03
CA VAL A 473 -33.70 -28.74 3.99
C VAL A 473 -32.34 -28.48 3.34
N LEU A 474 -32.29 -27.69 2.27
CA LEU A 474 -31.02 -27.22 1.70
C LEU A 474 -30.22 -26.40 2.72
N GLY A 475 -30.89 -25.58 3.52
CA GLY A 475 -30.28 -24.86 4.65
C GLY A 475 -29.55 -25.78 5.63
N GLN A 476 -30.21 -26.86 6.07
CA GLN A 476 -29.61 -27.89 6.93
C GLN A 476 -28.42 -28.58 6.25
N MET A 477 -28.57 -28.99 4.98
CA MET A 477 -27.48 -29.60 4.20
C MET A 477 -26.25 -28.67 4.08
N VAL A 478 -26.48 -27.35 3.97
CA VAL A 478 -25.42 -26.33 3.95
C VAL A 478 -24.84 -26.09 5.33
N ALA A 479 -25.62 -26.19 6.41
CA ALA A 479 -25.11 -26.10 7.79
C ALA A 479 -24.17 -27.26 8.15
N ASP A 480 -24.46 -28.46 7.66
CA ASP A 480 -23.63 -29.65 7.91
C ASP A 480 -22.46 -29.79 6.92
N PHE A 481 -22.61 -29.27 5.68
CA PHE A 481 -21.56 -29.30 4.68
C PHE A 481 -21.54 -28.01 3.81
N PRO A 482 -21.02 -26.88 4.33
CA PRO A 482 -21.04 -25.58 3.63
C PRO A 482 -20.40 -25.58 2.24
N ALA A 483 -19.35 -26.39 2.05
CA ALA A 483 -18.64 -26.55 0.78
C ALA A 483 -19.55 -27.06 -0.37
N LEU A 484 -20.73 -27.62 -0.06
CA LEU A 484 -21.77 -28.01 -1.01
C LEU A 484 -22.07 -26.92 -2.06
N LEU A 485 -22.11 -25.65 -1.65
CA LEU A 485 -22.39 -24.52 -2.55
C LEU A 485 -21.18 -24.13 -3.43
N ARG A 486 -19.97 -24.59 -3.10
CA ARG A 486 -18.72 -24.26 -3.82
C ARG A 486 -18.33 -25.26 -4.91
N TYR A 487 -18.86 -26.48 -4.90
CA TYR A 487 -18.67 -27.41 -6.02
C TYR A 487 -19.27 -26.87 -7.32
N ASN A 488 -18.68 -27.21 -8.47
CA ASN A 488 -19.30 -26.88 -9.76
C ASN A 488 -20.49 -27.80 -10.02
N VAL A 489 -21.64 -27.24 -10.43
CA VAL A 489 -22.85 -27.99 -10.78
C VAL A 489 -22.58 -29.03 -11.87
N ASP A 490 -21.66 -28.75 -12.79
CA ASP A 490 -21.27 -29.69 -13.86
C ASP A 490 -20.57 -30.95 -13.31
N ILE A 491 -19.92 -30.86 -12.15
CA ILE A 491 -19.29 -32.00 -11.44
C ILE A 491 -20.31 -32.69 -10.51
N LEU A 492 -21.27 -31.94 -9.96
CA LEU A 492 -22.34 -32.48 -9.12
C LEU A 492 -23.35 -33.31 -9.94
N ARG A 493 -23.64 -32.89 -11.18
CA ARG A 493 -24.68 -33.49 -12.02
C ARG A 493 -24.42 -34.95 -12.39
N PRO A 494 -23.23 -35.37 -12.86
CA PRO A 494 -22.92 -36.79 -13.09
C PRO A 494 -23.05 -37.63 -11.82
N LYS A 495 -22.52 -37.15 -10.69
CA LYS A 495 -22.62 -37.86 -9.39
C LYS A 495 -24.07 -38.09 -8.96
N TYR A 496 -24.93 -37.07 -9.10
CA TYR A 496 -26.36 -37.21 -8.82
C TYR A 496 -27.08 -38.14 -9.80
N GLN A 497 -26.75 -38.07 -11.09
CA GLN A 497 -27.30 -38.98 -12.10
C GLN A 497 -26.92 -40.43 -11.80
N TYR A 498 -25.67 -40.70 -11.42
CA TYR A 498 -25.22 -42.03 -11.01
C TYR A 498 -26.00 -42.54 -9.79
N LEU A 499 -26.14 -41.71 -8.74
CA LEU A 499 -26.90 -42.04 -7.53
C LEU A 499 -28.36 -42.44 -7.84
N ARG A 500 -29.04 -41.69 -8.73
CA ARG A 500 -30.46 -41.91 -9.03
C ARG A 500 -30.71 -42.98 -10.09
N ARG A 501 -29.85 -43.10 -11.11
CA ARG A 501 -30.07 -43.98 -12.28
C ARG A 501 -29.32 -45.30 -12.21
N VAL A 502 -28.14 -45.33 -11.59
CA VAL A 502 -27.26 -46.52 -11.55
C VAL A 502 -27.31 -47.18 -10.17
N MET A 503 -27.23 -46.41 -9.09
CA MET A 503 -27.37 -46.92 -7.71
C MET A 503 -28.82 -47.05 -7.25
N VAL A 504 -29.78 -46.48 -8.02
CA VAL A 504 -31.23 -46.49 -7.76
C VAL A 504 -31.60 -46.01 -6.34
N ARG A 505 -30.83 -45.07 -5.77
CA ARG A 505 -31.04 -44.56 -4.40
C ARG A 505 -32.05 -43.43 -4.34
N PRO A 506 -32.84 -43.28 -3.25
CA PRO A 506 -33.73 -42.14 -3.08
C PRO A 506 -32.96 -40.83 -2.87
N LEU A 507 -33.62 -39.69 -3.14
CA LEU A 507 -33.04 -38.36 -2.83
C LEU A 507 -32.75 -38.19 -1.33
N LYS A 508 -33.47 -38.89 -0.46
CA LYS A 508 -33.28 -38.88 1.00
C LYS A 508 -31.85 -39.28 1.40
N ASP A 509 -31.25 -40.29 0.74
CA ASP A 509 -29.88 -40.73 1.03
C ASP A 509 -28.86 -39.58 0.82
N LEU A 510 -29.13 -38.68 -0.13
CA LEU A 510 -28.30 -37.50 -0.39
C LEU A 510 -28.52 -36.38 0.63
N ILE A 511 -29.76 -36.21 1.10
CA ILE A 511 -30.11 -35.24 2.15
C ILE A 511 -29.49 -35.67 3.49
N GLU A 512 -29.56 -36.96 3.84
CA GLU A 512 -28.91 -37.54 5.02
C GLU A 512 -27.37 -37.54 4.92
N PHE A 513 -26.78 -37.42 3.72
CA PHE A 513 -25.33 -37.40 3.53
C PHE A 513 -24.88 -36.48 2.37
N PRO A 514 -24.93 -35.14 2.53
CA PRO A 514 -24.56 -34.18 1.47
C PRO A 514 -23.09 -34.31 1.03
N ARG A 515 -22.24 -34.83 1.92
CA ARG A 515 -20.83 -35.17 1.69
C ARG A 515 -20.63 -36.22 0.59
N PHE A 516 -21.67 -36.93 0.15
CA PHE A 516 -21.65 -37.76 -1.06
C PHE A 516 -20.93 -37.06 -2.23
N PHE A 517 -21.18 -35.75 -2.43
CA PHE A 517 -20.58 -34.99 -3.53
C PHE A 517 -19.08 -34.71 -3.40
N SER A 518 -18.47 -34.85 -2.21
CA SER A 518 -17.02 -34.62 -2.05
C SER A 518 -16.16 -35.78 -2.54
N TYR A 519 -16.71 -36.99 -2.66
CA TYR A 519 -15.97 -38.17 -3.12
C TYR A 519 -15.87 -38.21 -4.64
N SER A 520 -14.79 -38.78 -5.18
CA SER A 520 -14.65 -38.99 -6.63
C SER A 520 -15.73 -39.95 -7.14
N LEU A 521 -16.23 -39.70 -8.35
CA LEU A 521 -17.18 -40.60 -8.99
C LEU A 521 -16.47 -41.91 -9.37
N GLU A 522 -15.47 -41.79 -10.23
CA GLU A 522 -14.73 -42.88 -10.86
C GLU A 522 -13.89 -43.67 -9.85
N ASP A 523 -13.19 -42.99 -8.94
CA ASP A 523 -12.23 -43.66 -8.03
C ASP A 523 -12.85 -44.22 -6.74
N ARG A 524 -14.05 -43.75 -6.33
CA ARG A 524 -14.60 -44.11 -5.01
C ARG A 524 -16.10 -44.42 -5.00
N ILE A 525 -16.95 -43.65 -5.69
CA ILE A 525 -18.38 -43.94 -5.70
C ILE A 525 -18.68 -45.19 -6.54
N GLU A 526 -18.16 -45.27 -7.77
CA GLU A 526 -18.41 -46.41 -8.64
C GLU A 526 -17.77 -47.73 -8.16
N PRO A 527 -16.49 -47.78 -7.76
CA PRO A 527 -15.84 -49.05 -7.42
C PRO A 527 -16.48 -49.67 -6.18
N ARG A 528 -16.69 -48.87 -5.13
CA ARG A 528 -17.38 -49.32 -3.91
C ARG A 528 -18.83 -49.73 -4.20
N HIS A 529 -19.53 -49.07 -5.14
CA HIS A 529 -20.87 -49.49 -5.55
C HIS A 529 -20.84 -50.87 -6.23
N LYS A 530 -19.91 -51.08 -7.18
CA LYS A 530 -19.72 -52.37 -7.87
C LYS A 530 -19.40 -53.49 -6.88
N THR A 531 -18.53 -53.25 -5.89
CA THR A 531 -18.24 -54.21 -4.80
C THR A 531 -19.48 -54.56 -3.98
N LEU A 532 -20.30 -53.59 -3.60
CA LEU A 532 -21.55 -53.85 -2.86
C LEU A 532 -22.55 -54.67 -3.69
N VAL A 533 -22.70 -54.35 -4.98
CA VAL A 533 -23.60 -55.09 -5.89
C VAL A 533 -23.12 -56.54 -6.09
N ALA A 534 -21.82 -56.76 -6.32
CA ALA A 534 -21.25 -58.09 -6.49
C ALA A 534 -21.47 -58.99 -5.26
N ASN A 535 -21.34 -58.41 -4.06
CA ASN A 535 -21.60 -59.11 -2.79
C ASN A 535 -23.08 -59.07 -2.36
N ARG A 536 -23.98 -58.48 -3.15
CA ARG A 536 -25.41 -58.28 -2.85
C ARG A 536 -25.66 -57.58 -1.50
N ILE A 537 -24.82 -56.62 -1.10
CA ILE A 537 -24.92 -55.88 0.16
C ILE A 537 -25.58 -54.52 -0.07
N ASN A 538 -26.45 -54.11 0.85
CA ASN A 538 -26.98 -52.75 0.94
C ASN A 538 -26.58 -52.11 2.28
N MET A 539 -26.02 -50.90 2.23
CA MET A 539 -25.68 -50.08 3.39
C MET A 539 -25.91 -48.58 3.09
N LYS A 540 -26.00 -47.73 4.11
CA LYS A 540 -26.13 -46.27 3.94
C LYS A 540 -24.87 -45.67 3.28
N LEU A 541 -25.04 -44.61 2.47
CA LEU A 541 -23.94 -43.93 1.77
C LEU A 541 -22.78 -43.53 2.68
N ARG A 542 -23.08 -43.12 3.93
CA ARG A 542 -22.05 -42.78 4.92
C ARG A 542 -21.07 -43.93 5.20
N TYR A 543 -21.56 -45.16 5.36
CA TYR A 543 -20.73 -46.34 5.63
C TYR A 543 -20.02 -46.88 4.38
N MET A 544 -20.64 -46.67 3.22
CA MET A 544 -20.06 -47.00 1.92
C MET A 544 -18.88 -46.08 1.56
N LEU A 545 -18.97 -44.78 1.81
CA LEU A 545 -18.02 -43.79 1.26
C LEU A 545 -17.02 -43.20 2.26
N ALA A 546 -17.36 -43.16 3.56
CA ALA A 546 -16.43 -42.75 4.60
C ALA A 546 -15.43 -43.86 4.96
N GLY A 547 -14.33 -43.47 5.57
CA GLY A 547 -13.24 -44.37 5.97
C GLY A 547 -12.22 -44.66 4.86
N SER A 548 -11.20 -45.43 5.24
CA SER A 548 -10.21 -45.99 4.32
C SER A 548 -10.83 -47.07 3.40
N ASP A 549 -10.05 -47.62 2.47
CA ASP A 549 -10.52 -48.72 1.61
C ASP A 549 -10.46 -50.08 2.34
N GLU A 550 -9.55 -50.24 3.32
CA GLU A 550 -9.46 -51.38 4.23
C GLU A 550 -10.69 -51.45 5.16
N GLU A 551 -11.07 -50.34 5.79
CA GLU A 551 -12.30 -50.28 6.62
C GLU A 551 -13.55 -50.66 5.82
N PHE A 552 -13.61 -50.24 4.55
CA PHE A 552 -14.72 -50.58 3.66
C PHE A 552 -14.71 -52.06 3.29
N ALA A 553 -13.54 -52.62 2.94
CA ALA A 553 -13.37 -54.03 2.65
C ALA A 553 -13.72 -54.91 3.87
N GLN A 554 -13.33 -54.51 5.08
CA GLN A 554 -13.70 -55.18 6.32
C GLN A 554 -15.23 -55.19 6.53
N ARG A 555 -15.90 -54.04 6.43
CA ARG A 555 -17.38 -53.96 6.53
C ARG A 555 -18.09 -54.85 5.49
N VAL A 556 -17.53 -54.95 4.29
CA VAL A 556 -18.03 -55.85 3.24
C VAL A 556 -17.82 -57.31 3.64
N TRP A 557 -16.61 -57.68 4.08
CA TRP A 557 -16.28 -59.04 4.53
C TRP A 557 -17.17 -59.50 5.69
N GLU A 558 -17.31 -58.68 6.74
CA GLU A 558 -18.20 -58.95 7.87
C GLU A 558 -19.67 -59.11 7.44
N ALA A 559 -20.13 -58.35 6.43
CA ALA A 559 -21.47 -58.46 5.90
C ALA A 559 -21.69 -59.73 5.06
N VAL A 560 -20.69 -60.19 4.31
CA VAL A 560 -20.71 -61.49 3.62
C VAL A 560 -20.70 -62.63 4.65
N GLU A 561 -19.79 -62.58 5.62
CA GLU A 561 -19.59 -63.65 6.61
C GLU A 561 -20.81 -63.79 7.54
N ARG A 562 -21.39 -62.67 8.00
CA ARG A 562 -22.65 -62.68 8.77
C ARG A 562 -23.82 -63.29 7.98
N ARG A 563 -23.88 -63.06 6.66
CA ARG A 563 -24.88 -63.72 5.81
C ARG A 563 -24.61 -65.22 5.68
N ALA A 564 -23.37 -65.61 5.41
CA ALA A 564 -23.00 -67.03 5.32
C ALA A 564 -23.30 -67.79 6.62
N ARG A 565 -23.08 -67.18 7.79
CA ARG A 565 -23.44 -67.74 9.10
C ARG A 565 -24.97 -67.93 9.26
N PHE A 566 -25.77 -66.98 8.78
CA PHE A 566 -27.23 -67.06 8.78
C PHE A 566 -27.76 -68.12 7.81
N GLU A 567 -27.24 -68.15 6.57
CA GLU A 567 -27.60 -69.14 5.55
C GLU A 567 -27.19 -70.57 5.93
N ALA A 568 -26.10 -70.73 6.70
CA ALA A 568 -25.66 -72.01 7.25
C ALA A 568 -26.45 -72.51 8.47
N GLY A 569 -27.56 -71.86 8.83
CA GLY A 569 -28.47 -72.34 9.90
C GLY A 569 -27.94 -72.18 11.32
N LYS A 570 -26.82 -71.48 11.55
CA LYS A 570 -26.26 -71.22 12.89
C LYS A 570 -26.92 -70.02 13.57
N GLY A 571 -28.25 -69.99 13.58
CA GLY A 571 -29.06 -69.02 14.32
C GLY A 571 -29.51 -69.58 15.66
N ALA A 572 -28.62 -69.55 16.67
CA ALA A 572 -29.03 -69.77 18.05
C ALA A 572 -29.72 -68.52 18.58
N VAL A 573 -30.87 -68.71 19.24
CA VAL A 573 -31.48 -67.67 20.08
C VAL A 573 -30.69 -67.63 21.38
N GLU A 574 -30.02 -66.52 21.65
CA GLU A 574 -29.61 -66.17 23.02
C GLU A 574 -30.45 -64.97 23.48
N THR A 575 -31.33 -65.27 24.43
CA THR A 575 -32.12 -64.29 25.17
C THR A 575 -31.18 -63.49 26.06
N ILE A 576 -31.25 -62.16 26.01
CA ILE A 576 -30.51 -61.31 26.94
C ILE A 576 -31.19 -61.41 28.32
N SER A 577 -30.42 -61.80 29.34
CA SER A 577 -30.72 -61.61 30.76
C SER A 577 -29.46 -61.07 31.45
N ASP A 578 -29.64 -60.18 32.42
CA ASP A 578 -28.64 -59.19 32.85
C ASP A 578 -27.37 -59.72 33.56
N ALA A 579 -26.24 -59.05 33.22
CA ALA A 579 -25.24 -58.36 34.08
C ALA A 579 -24.64 -59.05 35.35
N PRO A 580 -23.37 -58.77 35.76
CA PRO A 580 -22.97 -57.41 36.21
C PRO A 580 -21.54 -56.89 35.87
N GLU A 581 -21.48 -55.55 35.73
CA GLU A 581 -20.49 -54.55 36.24
C GLU A 581 -18.95 -54.68 36.12
N THR A 582 -18.36 -53.66 35.48
CA THR A 582 -17.50 -52.60 36.10
C THR A 582 -17.64 -51.33 35.22
N SER A 583 -18.35 -50.26 35.62
CA SER A 583 -17.84 -49.06 36.35
C SER A 583 -16.70 -48.31 35.61
N GLU A 584 -16.72 -46.97 35.36
CA GLU A 584 -17.41 -45.85 36.04
C GLU A 584 -17.91 -44.73 35.08
N SER A 585 -18.74 -43.85 35.66
CA SER A 585 -19.38 -42.56 35.26
C SER A 585 -18.52 -41.53 34.48
N GLU A 586 -19.04 -40.46 33.84
CA GLU A 586 -20.08 -39.49 34.29
C GLU A 586 -21.09 -39.05 33.22
N GLU A 587 -22.26 -38.58 33.69
CA GLU A 587 -23.48 -38.28 32.92
C GLU A 587 -23.77 -36.77 32.78
N GLU A 588 -24.56 -36.39 31.79
CA GLU A 588 -25.36 -35.15 31.82
C GLU A 588 -26.71 -35.45 32.49
N GLU A 589 -27.06 -34.76 33.58
CA GLU A 589 -28.43 -34.77 34.11
C GLU A 589 -29.25 -33.59 33.58
N THR A 590 -30.48 -33.89 33.16
CA THR A 590 -31.60 -32.94 33.18
C THR A 590 -32.82 -33.64 33.75
N SER A 591 -33.47 -33.06 34.76
CA SER A 591 -34.78 -33.51 35.23
C SER A 591 -35.65 -32.32 35.67
N GLU A 592 -36.93 -32.37 35.32
CA GLU A 592 -37.96 -31.48 35.85
C GLU A 592 -38.86 -32.27 36.83
N ALA A 593 -39.40 -31.52 37.81
CA ALA A 593 -40.23 -31.97 38.93
C ALA A 593 -41.52 -32.74 38.51
N ALA A 594 -42.26 -33.43 39.38
CA ALA A 594 -42.70 -33.03 40.72
C ALA A 594 -43.47 -34.16 41.45
N GLY A 595 -43.67 -34.01 42.77
CA GLY A 595 -44.61 -34.84 43.54
C GLY A 595 -44.40 -34.82 45.05
N CYS A 596 -44.87 -33.78 45.75
CA CYS A 596 -44.99 -33.78 47.22
C CYS A 596 -46.40 -34.24 47.63
N GLU A 597 -46.50 -35.05 48.68
CA GLU A 597 -47.77 -35.30 49.37
C GLU A 597 -47.85 -34.54 50.71
N ASN A 598 -49.07 -34.21 51.12
CA ASN A 598 -49.38 -33.33 52.24
C ASN A 598 -49.33 -34.05 53.59
N VAL A 599 -49.00 -33.30 54.65
CA VAL A 599 -49.50 -33.55 56.00
C VAL A 599 -50.05 -32.25 56.58
N ASN A 600 -51.36 -32.25 56.89
CA ASN A 600 -52.00 -31.22 57.73
C ASN A 600 -51.71 -31.51 59.22
N VAL A 601 -51.72 -30.45 60.05
CA VAL A 601 -52.56 -30.32 61.26
C VAL A 601 -52.39 -28.91 61.83
N ASP A 602 -53.54 -28.31 62.20
CA ASP A 602 -53.81 -27.09 62.99
C ASP A 602 -53.12 -25.74 62.63
#